data_AF-A0A0F9TCN9-F1
#
_entry.id   AF-A0A0F9TCN9-F1
#
_cell.length_a   1.000
_cell.length_b   1.000
_cell.length_c   1.000
_cell.angle_alpha   90.00
_cell.angle_beta   90.00
_cell.angle_gamma   90.00
#
_symmetry.space_group_name_H-M   'P 1'
#
loop_
_entity.id
_entity.type
_entity.pdbx_description
1 polymer ?
#
loop_
_entity_poly.entity_id
_entity_poly.type
_entity_poly.pdbx_seq_one_letter_code
_entity_poly.pdbx_strand_id
1 'polypeptide(L)'
;MTESWMTDSLIAKAKKYSLLIRSDLAEVLGITEYKVRELRRELRRELAREYENSHNDDPFLAVYDLETTGLKADFGRLLCGSILSYPSGKITTYRIDQNMGGSLNNDGQLAVAIRDEVERHWISCGYFSKGFDVSFLQTRLILNDERKIEPGLHIDPMWFYKGWRGMKLRSSSMKVVAKVLGLDEQKMDVPDAVWQAAQKETIGTSAHTEAMDMIVDRCESDARVTLNIMKHCLGNRLMKNIQTYP
;
A
#
# COMPACT_ATOMS: atom_id res chain seq x y z
N MET A 1 39.85 -8.58 -22.39
CA MET A 1 39.81 -7.23 -21.75
C MET A 1 38.97 -6.21 -22.54
N THR A 2 38.10 -6.63 -23.46
CA THR A 2 37.49 -5.74 -24.47
C THR A 2 35.97 -5.67 -24.45
N GLU A 3 35.28 -6.35 -23.54
CA GLU A 3 33.80 -6.34 -23.51
C GLU A 3 33.21 -5.28 -22.56
N SER A 4 33.84 -5.00 -21.41
CA SER A 4 33.28 -4.10 -20.38
C SER A 4 33.07 -2.65 -20.87
N TRP A 5 34.05 -2.08 -21.59
CA TRP A 5 33.98 -0.69 -22.05
C TRP A 5 32.90 -0.46 -23.11
N MET A 6 32.59 -1.51 -23.88
CA MET A 6 31.60 -1.45 -24.96
C MET A 6 30.18 -1.43 -24.38
N THR A 7 29.96 -2.15 -23.28
CA THR A 7 28.70 -2.19 -22.54
C THR A 7 28.38 -0.83 -21.92
N ASP A 8 29.35 -0.19 -21.26
CA ASP A 8 29.14 1.11 -20.60
C ASP A 8 28.80 2.23 -21.60
N SER A 9 29.45 2.23 -22.77
CA SER A 9 29.17 3.17 -23.86
C SER A 9 27.77 2.97 -24.47
N LEU A 10 27.33 1.72 -24.61
CA LEU A 10 26.00 1.38 -25.12
C LEU A 10 24.90 1.70 -24.12
N ILE A 11 25.14 1.49 -22.83
CA ILE A 11 24.24 1.87 -21.73
C ILE A 11 24.06 3.39 -21.67
N ALA A 12 25.16 4.16 -21.73
CA ALA A 12 25.10 5.62 -21.73
C ALA A 12 24.30 6.17 -22.93
N LYS A 13 24.48 5.57 -24.12
CA LYS A 13 23.64 5.88 -25.29
C LYS A 13 22.18 5.50 -25.05
N ALA A 14 21.90 4.32 -24.52
CA ALA A 14 20.53 3.86 -24.26
C ALA A 14 19.78 4.76 -23.24
N LYS A 15 20.47 5.21 -22.18
CA LYS A 15 19.97 6.22 -21.23
C LYS A 15 19.65 7.54 -21.91
N LYS A 16 20.57 8.05 -22.75
CA LYS A 16 20.44 9.35 -23.45
C LYS A 16 19.23 9.42 -24.40
N TYR A 17 18.80 8.29 -24.98
CA TYR A 17 17.82 8.28 -26.06
C TYR A 17 16.43 7.74 -25.67
N SER A 18 16.11 7.58 -24.39
CA SER A 18 14.81 7.01 -23.91
C SER A 18 14.41 5.69 -24.59
N LEU A 19 15.42 4.90 -25.00
CA LEU A 19 15.33 3.81 -25.98
C LEU A 19 14.65 2.51 -25.46
N LEU A 20 14.16 2.48 -24.23
CA LEU A 20 13.48 1.30 -23.67
C LEU A 20 12.21 0.91 -24.45
N ILE A 21 11.65 1.85 -25.24
CA ILE A 21 10.32 1.72 -25.87
C ILE A 21 10.40 1.42 -27.37
N ARG A 22 11.53 1.70 -28.05
CA ARG A 22 11.59 1.58 -29.52
C ARG A 22 11.87 0.15 -30.00
N SER A 23 11.12 -0.30 -30.99
CA SER A 23 11.25 -1.64 -31.59
C SER A 23 12.45 -1.78 -32.53
N ASP A 24 13.13 -0.70 -32.91
CA ASP A 24 14.19 -0.63 -33.92
C ASP A 24 15.62 -0.66 -33.35
N LEU A 25 15.78 -0.91 -32.04
CA LEU A 25 17.09 -0.82 -31.37
C LEU A 25 18.19 -1.69 -31.99
N ALA A 26 17.83 -2.88 -32.46
CA ALA A 26 18.78 -3.82 -33.05
C ALA A 26 19.44 -3.22 -34.30
N GLU A 27 18.64 -2.60 -35.15
CA GLU A 27 19.08 -1.92 -36.37
C GLU A 27 19.92 -0.68 -36.05
N VAL A 28 19.42 0.18 -35.16
CA VAL A 28 20.10 1.43 -34.77
C VAL A 28 21.47 1.19 -34.16
N LEU A 29 21.61 0.13 -33.37
CA LEU A 29 22.85 -0.20 -32.67
C LEU A 29 23.74 -1.18 -33.45
N GLY A 30 23.27 -1.74 -34.56
CA GLY A 30 23.99 -2.75 -35.32
C GLY A 30 24.25 -4.03 -34.52
N ILE A 31 23.32 -4.42 -33.65
CA ILE A 31 23.44 -5.59 -32.76
C ILE A 31 22.26 -6.54 -32.94
N THR A 32 22.38 -7.77 -32.46
CA THR A 32 21.29 -8.74 -32.52
C THR A 32 20.17 -8.41 -31.53
N GLU A 33 18.94 -8.83 -31.85
CA GLU A 33 17.78 -8.77 -30.94
C GLU A 33 18.04 -9.41 -29.56
N TYR A 34 18.85 -10.48 -29.52
CA TYR A 34 19.27 -11.08 -28.26
C TYR A 34 20.09 -10.09 -27.41
N LYS A 35 21.06 -9.40 -28.02
CA LYS A 35 21.90 -8.42 -27.33
C LYS A 35 21.09 -7.18 -26.90
N VAL A 36 20.09 -6.78 -27.69
CA VAL A 36 19.11 -5.75 -27.29
C VAL A 36 18.35 -6.16 -26.04
N ARG A 37 17.87 -7.41 -25.96
CA ARG A 37 17.17 -7.93 -24.76
C ARG A 37 18.08 -7.96 -23.53
N GLU A 38 19.35 -8.31 -23.70
CA GLU A 38 20.36 -8.30 -22.65
C GLU A 38 20.63 -6.87 -22.14
N LEU A 39 20.90 -5.93 -23.05
CA LEU A 39 21.08 -4.51 -22.73
C LEU A 39 19.85 -3.92 -22.02
N ARG A 40 18.63 -4.24 -22.48
CA ARG A 40 17.39 -3.80 -21.79
C ARG A 40 17.29 -4.34 -20.38
N ARG A 41 17.75 -5.58 -20.11
CA ARG A 41 17.76 -6.16 -18.77
C ARG A 41 18.80 -5.47 -17.88
N GLU A 42 19.99 -5.21 -18.39
CA GLU A 42 21.05 -4.50 -17.66
C GLU A 42 20.66 -3.07 -17.34
N LEU A 43 20.16 -2.33 -18.33
CA LEU A 43 19.68 -0.97 -18.15
C LEU A 43 18.54 -0.88 -17.13
N ARG A 44 17.57 -1.81 -17.17
CA ARG A 44 16.50 -1.87 -16.16
C ARG A 44 17.04 -2.12 -14.76
N ARG A 45 18.06 -2.98 -14.61
CA ARG A 45 18.70 -3.22 -13.30
C ARG A 45 19.44 -1.97 -12.81
N GLU A 46 20.09 -1.25 -13.70
CA GLU A 46 20.83 -0.05 -13.34
C GLU A 46 19.90 1.11 -12.97
N LEU A 47 18.85 1.35 -13.77
CA LEU A 47 17.80 2.32 -13.45
C LEU A 47 17.11 1.98 -12.13
N ALA A 48 16.84 0.70 -11.88
CA ALA A 48 16.31 0.25 -10.61
C ALA A 48 17.25 0.56 -9.43
N ARG A 49 18.56 0.33 -9.58
CA ARG A 49 19.54 0.67 -8.55
C ARG A 49 19.66 2.18 -8.35
N GLU A 50 19.67 2.96 -9.44
CA GLU A 50 19.69 4.41 -9.36
C GLU A 50 18.44 4.93 -8.66
N TYR A 51 17.27 4.38 -8.98
CA TYR A 51 16.01 4.69 -8.31
C TYR A 51 16.04 4.28 -6.83
N GLU A 52 16.40 3.03 -6.51
CA GLU A 52 16.59 2.56 -5.11
C GLU A 52 17.55 3.45 -4.33
N ASN A 53 18.66 3.91 -4.94
CA ASN A 53 19.65 4.75 -4.27
C ASN A 53 19.20 6.22 -4.11
N SER A 54 18.35 6.72 -5.00
CA SER A 54 17.91 8.13 -5.02
C SER A 54 16.55 8.37 -4.37
N HIS A 55 15.72 7.34 -4.29
CA HIS A 55 14.33 7.38 -3.80
C HIS A 55 14.11 6.35 -2.69
N ASN A 56 15.17 5.94 -1.98
CA ASN A 56 15.08 4.97 -0.88
C ASN A 56 14.09 5.42 0.23
N ASP A 57 13.81 6.72 0.29
CA ASP A 57 12.88 7.34 1.24
C ASP A 57 11.54 7.79 0.64
N ASP A 58 11.40 7.83 -0.70
CA ASP A 58 10.14 8.23 -1.34
C ASP A 58 9.18 7.05 -1.39
N PRO A 59 8.00 7.16 -0.77
CA PRO A 59 7.21 5.98 -0.54
C PRO A 59 6.39 5.64 -1.79
N PHE A 60 6.76 4.54 -2.46
CA PHE A 60 6.15 4.13 -3.73
C PHE A 60 4.75 3.54 -3.54
N LEU A 61 4.58 2.74 -2.48
CA LEU A 61 3.37 1.99 -2.20
C LEU A 61 2.86 2.29 -0.79
N ALA A 62 1.62 2.75 -0.68
CA ALA A 62 0.87 2.81 0.58
C ALA A 62 0.11 1.50 0.79
N VAL A 63 0.43 0.74 1.84
CA VAL A 63 -0.43 -0.34 2.31
C VAL A 63 -1.20 0.14 3.53
N TYR A 64 -2.52 0.12 3.48
CA TYR A 64 -3.33 0.74 4.52
C TYR A 64 -4.55 -0.08 4.91
N ASP A 65 -5.05 0.24 6.10
CA ASP A 65 -6.26 -0.32 6.72
C ASP A 65 -6.94 0.79 7.54
N LEU A 66 -8.26 0.70 7.75
CA LEU A 66 -9.05 1.64 8.54
C LEU A 66 -9.83 0.92 9.64
N GLU A 67 -9.88 1.53 10.83
CA GLU A 67 -10.73 1.07 11.92
C GLU A 67 -11.87 2.06 12.19
N THR A 68 -13.07 1.53 12.40
CA THR A 68 -14.31 2.32 12.40
C THR A 68 -15.31 1.86 13.46
N THR A 69 -16.25 2.72 13.82
CA THR A 69 -17.33 2.41 14.78
C THR A 69 -18.53 1.68 14.17
N GLY A 70 -18.45 1.28 12.91
CA GLY A 70 -19.51 0.55 12.20
C GLY A 70 -19.24 0.41 10.71
N LEU A 71 -20.02 -0.42 10.01
CA LEU A 71 -19.75 -0.75 8.60
C LEU A 71 -20.32 0.24 7.57
N LYS A 72 -21.08 1.25 8.01
CA LYS A 72 -21.78 2.21 7.16
C LYS A 72 -21.28 3.61 7.45
N ALA A 73 -20.68 4.27 6.46
CA ALA A 73 -19.93 5.51 6.66
C ALA A 73 -20.79 6.77 6.86
N ASP A 74 -22.08 6.71 6.52
CA ASP A 74 -23.06 7.74 6.81
C ASP A 74 -23.41 7.82 8.31
N PHE A 75 -23.29 6.69 9.02
CA PHE A 75 -23.52 6.63 10.47
C PHE A 75 -22.25 6.42 11.30
N GLY A 76 -21.35 5.54 10.87
CA GLY A 76 -20.09 5.22 11.53
C GLY A 76 -19.06 6.36 11.46
N ARG A 77 -17.99 6.21 12.24
CA ARG A 77 -16.87 7.16 12.34
C ARG A 77 -15.54 6.42 12.18
N LEU A 78 -14.56 7.09 11.61
CA LEU A 78 -13.16 6.65 11.62
C LEU A 78 -12.61 6.77 13.04
N LEU A 79 -11.96 5.71 13.53
CA LEU A 79 -11.21 5.70 14.78
C LEU A 79 -9.72 5.94 14.49
N CYS A 80 -9.18 5.20 13.53
CA CYS A 80 -7.83 5.38 13.04
C CYS A 80 -7.67 4.87 11.61
N GLY A 81 -6.55 5.23 10.99
CA GLY A 81 -6.04 4.61 9.78
C GLY A 81 -4.52 4.53 9.83
N SER A 82 -3.99 3.37 9.49
CA SER A 82 -2.55 3.10 9.47
C SER A 82 -2.07 2.91 8.04
N ILE A 83 -1.02 3.64 7.66
CA ILE A 83 -0.42 3.62 6.32
C ILE A 83 1.02 3.15 6.45
N LEU A 84 1.31 1.97 5.91
CA LEU A 84 2.65 1.42 5.76
C LEU A 84 3.22 1.84 4.40
N SER A 85 4.26 2.67 4.44
CA SER A 85 5.04 3.06 3.28
C SER A 85 6.05 1.98 2.89
N TYR A 86 6.01 1.52 1.64
CA TYR A 86 6.97 0.56 1.09
C TYR A 86 7.79 1.22 -0.02
N PRO A 87 9.15 1.06 -0.05
CA PRO A 87 9.93 0.03 0.63
C PRO A 87 10.41 0.36 2.06
N SER A 88 10.26 1.59 2.54
CA SER A 88 10.85 2.03 3.83
C SER A 88 10.39 1.21 5.04
N GLY A 89 9.19 0.63 4.99
CA GLY A 89 8.58 -0.12 6.09
C GLY A 89 8.07 0.77 7.22
N LYS A 90 8.15 2.10 7.07
CA LYS A 90 7.63 3.06 8.04
C LYS A 90 6.10 3.00 8.03
N ILE A 91 5.51 3.01 9.23
CA ILE A 91 4.07 3.14 9.41
C ILE A 91 3.75 4.52 9.96
N THR A 92 2.81 5.21 9.33
CA THR A 92 2.19 6.43 9.83
C THR A 92 0.75 6.10 10.23
N THR A 93 0.39 6.31 11.48
CA THR A 93 -0.97 6.09 11.98
C THR A 93 -1.62 7.41 12.37
N TYR A 94 -2.82 7.65 11.85
CA TYR A 94 -3.66 8.77 12.26
C TYR A 94 -4.81 8.25 13.11
N ARG A 95 -5.09 8.94 14.22
CA ARG A 95 -6.10 8.53 15.20
C ARG A 95 -6.92 9.72 15.69
N ILE A 96 -8.21 9.45 15.94
CA ILE A 96 -9.22 10.47 16.23
C ILE A 96 -8.97 11.21 17.56
N ASP A 97 -8.32 10.56 18.51
CA ASP A 97 -8.07 11.07 19.86
C ASP A 97 -6.80 11.90 20.01
N GLN A 98 -5.90 11.90 19.01
CA GLN A 98 -4.66 12.70 19.04
C GLN A 98 -4.69 13.89 18.09
N ASN A 99 -5.30 13.75 16.92
CA ASN A 99 -5.00 14.69 15.83
C ASN A 99 -6.06 15.78 15.64
N MET A 100 -7.30 15.60 16.09
CA MET A 100 -8.45 16.31 15.46
C MET A 100 -9.51 16.85 16.44
N GLY A 101 -9.09 17.46 17.55
CA GLY A 101 -9.99 18.25 18.41
C GLY A 101 -10.81 17.47 19.44
N GLY A 102 -10.49 16.20 19.69
CA GLY A 102 -10.97 15.46 20.86
C GLY A 102 -12.47 15.12 20.86
N SER A 103 -13.11 15.09 19.69
CA SER A 103 -14.52 14.68 19.55
C SER A 103 -14.66 13.55 18.54
N LEU A 104 -15.23 12.43 18.96
CA LEU A 104 -15.57 11.30 18.07
C LEU A 104 -16.59 11.69 16.98
N ASN A 105 -17.29 12.82 17.16
CA ASN A 105 -18.34 13.24 16.23
C ASN A 105 -17.80 13.90 14.96
N ASN A 106 -16.54 14.35 14.94
CA ASN A 106 -15.92 14.99 13.79
C ASN A 106 -14.61 14.28 13.42
N ASP A 107 -14.73 13.30 12.52
CA ASP A 107 -13.60 12.57 11.93
C ASP A 107 -13.18 13.13 10.57
N GLY A 108 -13.68 14.30 10.16
CA GLY A 108 -13.42 14.88 8.84
C GLY A 108 -11.94 15.18 8.61
N GLN A 109 -11.29 15.78 9.60
CA GLN A 109 -9.85 16.05 9.52
C GLN A 109 -9.03 14.75 9.50
N LEU A 110 -9.49 13.70 10.21
CA LEU A 110 -8.85 12.38 10.18
C LEU A 110 -8.96 11.75 8.78
N ALA A 111 -10.14 11.85 8.15
CA ALA A 111 -10.36 11.41 6.78
C ALA A 111 -9.42 12.14 5.79
N VAL A 112 -9.28 13.46 5.94
CA VAL A 112 -8.36 14.28 5.13
C VAL A 112 -6.92 13.83 5.29
N ALA A 113 -6.44 13.65 6.53
CA ALA A 113 -5.07 13.24 6.80
C ALA A 113 -4.75 11.86 6.20
N ILE A 114 -5.68 10.91 6.31
CA ILE A 114 -5.52 9.57 5.72
C ILE A 114 -5.51 9.65 4.19
N ARG A 115 -6.45 10.40 3.57
CA ARG A 115 -6.48 10.62 2.11
C ARG A 115 -5.14 11.16 1.62
N ASP A 116 -4.69 12.24 2.25
CA ASP A 116 -3.49 12.95 1.82
C ASP A 116 -2.26 12.06 1.97
N GLU A 117 -2.14 11.27 3.04
CA GLU A 117 -1.03 10.33 3.18
C GLU A 117 -1.08 9.20 2.14
N VAL A 118 -2.26 8.62 1.88
CA VAL A 118 -2.40 7.58 0.84
C VAL A 118 -2.02 8.12 -0.54
N GLU A 119 -2.45 9.33 -0.89
CA GLU A 119 -2.19 9.96 -2.19
C GLU A 119 -0.75 10.43 -2.40
N ARG A 120 0.08 10.49 -1.36
CA ARG A 120 1.53 10.73 -1.50
C ARG A 120 2.25 9.58 -2.20
N HIS A 121 1.60 8.44 -2.34
CA HIS A 121 2.16 7.23 -2.91
C HIS A 121 1.62 7.00 -4.32
N TRP A 122 2.44 6.41 -5.20
CA TRP A 122 2.07 6.10 -6.58
C TRP A 122 1.02 4.99 -6.67
N ILE A 123 1.11 4.03 -5.74
CA ILE A 123 0.22 2.89 -5.65
C ILE A 123 -0.35 2.83 -4.24
N SER A 124 -1.63 2.50 -4.13
CA SER A 124 -2.26 2.18 -2.85
C SER A 124 -2.72 0.73 -2.81
N CYS A 125 -2.73 0.14 -1.62
CA CYS A 125 -3.08 -1.25 -1.39
C CYS A 125 -3.81 -1.42 -0.06
N GLY A 126 -4.89 -2.19 -0.05
CA GLY A 126 -5.63 -2.54 1.15
C GLY A 126 -6.34 -3.87 0.96
N TYR A 127 -6.68 -4.57 2.04
CA TYR A 127 -7.35 -5.86 1.95
C TYR A 127 -8.86 -5.69 2.04
N PHE A 128 -9.58 -5.96 0.93
CA PHE A 128 -11.00 -5.60 0.78
C PHE A 128 -11.27 -4.08 0.77
N SER A 129 -10.25 -3.27 0.57
CA SER A 129 -10.34 -1.81 0.53
C SER A 129 -11.21 -1.27 -0.60
N LYS A 130 -11.33 -1.97 -1.72
CA LYS A 130 -12.28 -1.57 -2.79
C LYS A 130 -13.73 -1.70 -2.35
N GLY A 131 -14.02 -2.61 -1.43
CA GLY A 131 -15.37 -2.88 -0.93
C GLY A 131 -15.70 -2.18 0.38
N PHE A 132 -14.68 -1.78 1.15
CA PHE A 132 -14.84 -1.12 2.44
C PHE A 132 -14.08 0.20 2.49
N ASP A 133 -12.76 0.17 2.74
CA ASP A 133 -11.97 1.33 3.13
C ASP A 133 -12.10 2.54 2.20
N VAL A 134 -11.94 2.34 0.89
CA VAL A 134 -12.04 3.42 -0.10
C VAL A 134 -13.43 4.05 -0.08
N SER A 135 -14.47 3.23 -0.04
CA SER A 135 -15.86 3.70 -0.06
C SER A 135 -16.26 4.38 1.26
N PHE A 136 -15.72 3.88 2.38
CA PHE A 136 -15.94 4.46 3.70
C PHE A 136 -15.28 5.84 3.76
N LEU A 137 -14.00 5.91 3.41
CA LEU A 137 -13.20 7.14 3.42
C LEU A 137 -13.78 8.20 2.48
N GLN A 138 -14.16 7.83 1.24
CA GLN A 138 -14.81 8.76 0.31
C GLN A 138 -16.13 9.32 0.85
N THR A 139 -16.91 8.50 1.55
CA THR A 139 -18.17 8.95 2.16
C THR A 139 -17.89 9.93 3.31
N ARG A 140 -16.92 9.64 4.19
CA ARG A 140 -16.52 10.57 5.27
C ARG A 140 -15.99 11.88 4.72
N LEU A 141 -15.18 11.86 3.65
CA LEU A 141 -14.71 13.08 2.98
C LEU A 141 -15.89 13.92 2.47
N ILE A 142 -16.81 13.32 1.72
CA ILE A 142 -17.97 14.05 1.17
C ILE A 142 -18.88 14.61 2.27
N LEU A 143 -19.11 13.89 3.36
CA LEU A 143 -19.93 14.37 4.48
C LEU A 143 -19.30 15.55 5.25
N ASN A 144 -18.01 15.79 5.06
CA ASN A 144 -17.28 16.91 5.65
C ASN A 144 -16.89 17.96 4.60
N ASP A 145 -17.61 18.01 3.46
CA ASP A 145 -17.38 18.96 2.36
C ASP A 145 -15.96 18.92 1.77
N GLU A 146 -15.31 17.76 1.83
CA GLU A 146 -13.96 17.52 1.35
C GLU A 146 -13.95 16.79 0.00
N ARG A 147 -12.86 16.98 -0.77
CA ARG A 147 -12.68 16.22 -2.02
C ARG A 147 -12.46 14.73 -1.74
N LYS A 148 -12.93 13.91 -2.68
CA LYS A 148 -12.66 12.46 -2.69
C LYS A 148 -11.18 12.17 -2.92
N ILE A 149 -10.80 10.92 -2.64
CA ILE A 149 -9.53 10.35 -3.10
C ILE A 149 -9.48 10.40 -4.63
N GLU A 150 -8.36 10.86 -5.18
CA GLU A 150 -8.08 10.88 -6.61
C GLU A 150 -7.97 9.45 -7.18
N PRO A 151 -8.45 9.21 -8.41
CA PRO A 151 -8.27 7.91 -9.05
C PRO A 151 -6.79 7.57 -9.24
N GLY A 152 -6.35 6.48 -8.62
CA GLY A 152 -4.97 5.98 -8.72
C GLY A 152 -4.92 4.47 -8.94
N LEU A 153 -3.71 3.94 -9.15
CA LEU A 153 -3.51 2.49 -9.21
C LEU A 153 -3.73 1.90 -7.82
N HIS A 154 -4.77 1.08 -7.68
CA HIS A 154 -5.15 0.49 -6.42
C HIS A 154 -5.19 -1.05 -6.48
N ILE A 155 -4.37 -1.68 -5.64
CA ILE A 155 -4.24 -3.13 -5.50
C ILE A 155 -5.09 -3.58 -4.31
N ASP A 156 -5.97 -4.55 -4.54
CA ASP A 156 -6.75 -5.16 -3.45
C ASP A 156 -6.52 -6.68 -3.46
N PRO A 157 -5.63 -7.20 -2.59
CA PRO A 157 -5.25 -8.60 -2.57
C PRO A 157 -6.41 -9.58 -2.35
N MET A 158 -7.51 -9.15 -1.73
CA MET A 158 -8.66 -10.03 -1.48
C MET A 158 -9.22 -10.61 -2.79
N TRP A 159 -9.26 -9.81 -3.86
CA TRP A 159 -9.83 -10.23 -5.15
C TRP A 159 -8.96 -11.25 -5.90
N PHE A 160 -7.67 -11.33 -5.59
CA PHE A 160 -6.82 -12.40 -6.14
C PHE A 160 -7.24 -13.76 -5.60
N TYR A 161 -7.72 -13.83 -4.35
CA TYR A 161 -8.18 -15.07 -3.73
C TYR A 161 -9.66 -15.36 -3.98
N LYS A 162 -10.49 -14.34 -4.10
CA LYS A 162 -11.93 -14.48 -4.41
C LYS A 162 -12.21 -14.70 -5.90
N GLY A 163 -11.30 -14.26 -6.78
CA GLY A 163 -11.48 -14.29 -8.22
C GLY A 163 -11.34 -15.67 -8.86
N TRP A 164 -11.50 -15.72 -10.19
CA TRP A 164 -11.51 -16.96 -10.98
C TRP A 164 -10.17 -17.73 -10.99
N ARG A 165 -9.05 -17.04 -10.72
CA ARG A 165 -7.72 -17.65 -10.50
C ARG A 165 -7.37 -17.80 -9.01
N GLY A 166 -8.34 -17.54 -8.13
CA GLY A 166 -8.14 -17.55 -6.70
C GLY A 166 -8.13 -18.93 -6.08
N MET A 167 -7.84 -18.97 -4.78
CA MET A 167 -7.87 -20.19 -3.99
C MET A 167 -9.31 -20.52 -3.60
N LYS A 168 -9.71 -21.81 -3.67
CA LYS A 168 -11.02 -22.29 -3.19
C LYS A 168 -11.04 -22.44 -1.66
N LEU A 169 -10.90 -21.33 -0.95
CA LEU A 169 -10.95 -21.30 0.51
C LEU A 169 -12.39 -21.24 1.02
N ARG A 170 -12.60 -21.68 2.27
CA ARG A 170 -13.89 -21.52 2.96
C ARG A 170 -14.35 -20.06 3.09
N SER A 171 -13.40 -19.13 3.12
CA SER A 171 -13.61 -17.69 3.24
C SER A 171 -12.39 -16.96 2.70
N SER A 172 -12.61 -15.80 2.09
CA SER A 172 -11.57 -14.86 1.66
C SER A 172 -11.30 -13.78 2.72
N SER A 173 -11.56 -14.06 4.00
CA SER A 173 -11.15 -13.16 5.08
C SER A 173 -9.63 -13.17 5.26
N MET A 174 -9.05 -12.03 5.64
CA MET A 174 -7.62 -11.89 5.89
C MET A 174 -7.10 -12.96 6.86
N LYS A 175 -7.82 -13.25 7.95
CA LYS A 175 -7.46 -14.30 8.94
C LYS A 175 -7.32 -15.69 8.31
N VAL A 176 -8.25 -16.06 7.43
CA VAL A 176 -8.22 -17.38 6.77
C VAL A 176 -7.10 -17.43 5.73
N VAL A 177 -6.93 -16.37 4.94
CA VAL A 177 -5.86 -16.29 3.95
C VAL A 177 -4.49 -16.32 4.62
N ALA A 178 -4.23 -15.45 5.60
CA ALA A 178 -2.95 -15.40 6.33
C ALA A 178 -2.58 -16.76 6.96
N LYS A 179 -3.57 -17.47 7.52
CA LYS A 179 -3.38 -18.82 8.05
C LYS A 179 -3.00 -19.84 6.98
N VAL A 180 -3.72 -19.86 5.84
CA VAL A 180 -3.47 -20.81 4.75
C VAL A 180 -2.11 -20.56 4.11
N LEU A 181 -1.71 -19.30 4.00
CA LEU A 181 -0.40 -18.90 3.47
C LEU A 181 0.75 -19.15 4.46
N GLY A 182 0.45 -19.51 5.71
CA GLY A 182 1.47 -19.74 6.74
C GLY A 182 2.28 -18.48 7.05
N LEU A 183 1.66 -17.30 7.02
CA LEU A 183 2.35 -16.04 7.34
C LEU A 183 2.74 -16.03 8.82
N ASP A 184 3.92 -15.51 9.15
CA ASP A 184 4.36 -15.36 10.54
C ASP A 184 3.44 -14.41 11.32
N GLU A 185 3.03 -13.32 10.68
CA GLU A 185 2.07 -12.37 11.23
C GLU A 185 0.64 -12.80 10.89
N GLN A 186 -0.22 -12.80 11.92
CA GLN A 186 -1.62 -13.21 11.84
C GLN A 186 -2.52 -12.03 12.25
N LYS A 187 -3.75 -12.01 11.73
CA LYS A 187 -4.79 -11.05 12.16
C LYS A 187 -4.91 -11.10 13.70
N MET A 188 -4.60 -10.01 14.38
CA MET A 188 -4.82 -9.84 15.84
C MET A 188 -6.30 -9.98 16.21
N ASP A 189 -6.66 -10.61 17.32
CA ASP A 189 -8.07 -10.59 17.79
C ASP A 189 -8.21 -9.49 18.86
N VAL A 190 -9.24 -8.63 18.73
CA VAL A 190 -9.51 -7.54 19.68
C VAL A 190 -10.84 -7.81 20.38
N PRO A 191 -10.89 -7.82 21.73
CA PRO A 191 -12.13 -8.05 22.48
C PRO A 191 -13.19 -6.96 22.27
N ASP A 192 -14.48 -7.34 22.29
CA ASP A 192 -15.61 -6.40 22.16
C ASP A 192 -15.58 -5.25 23.18
N ALA A 193 -15.10 -5.52 24.40
CA ALA A 193 -14.97 -4.51 25.45
C ALA A 193 -14.00 -3.37 25.06
N VAL A 194 -12.98 -3.67 24.26
CA VAL A 194 -12.02 -2.68 23.76
C VAL A 194 -12.69 -1.80 22.71
N TRP A 195 -13.45 -2.39 21.79
CA TRP A 195 -14.26 -1.63 20.82
C TRP A 195 -15.26 -0.71 21.52
N GLN A 196 -15.96 -1.21 22.53
CA GLN A 196 -16.90 -0.40 23.31
C GLN A 196 -16.19 0.74 24.06
N ALA A 197 -14.99 0.50 24.59
CA ALA A 197 -14.22 1.52 25.29
C ALA A 197 -13.70 2.61 24.33
N ALA A 198 -13.22 2.23 23.14
CA ALA A 198 -12.73 3.15 22.10
C ALA A 198 -13.85 4.03 21.50
N GLN A 199 -15.11 3.62 21.62
CA GLN A 199 -16.28 4.36 21.12
C GLN A 199 -16.91 5.31 22.13
N LYS A 200 -16.40 5.37 23.37
CA LYS A 200 -16.97 6.25 24.40
C LYS A 200 -16.69 7.70 24.07
N GLU A 201 -17.71 8.56 24.23
CA GLU A 201 -17.59 10.00 23.98
C GLU A 201 -16.54 10.70 24.85
N THR A 202 -16.22 10.13 26.02
CA THR A 202 -15.19 10.68 26.93
C THR A 202 -13.78 10.29 26.47
N ILE A 203 -13.26 11.06 25.52
CA ILE A 203 -11.87 10.96 25.05
C ILE A 203 -10.90 11.39 26.15
N GLY A 204 -9.71 10.77 26.17
CA GLY A 204 -8.60 11.15 27.04
C GLY A 204 -8.61 10.49 28.43
N THR A 205 -9.59 9.64 28.74
CA THR A 205 -9.49 8.75 29.90
C THR A 205 -8.45 7.65 29.65
N SER A 206 -7.79 7.15 30.69
CA SER A 206 -6.80 6.07 30.55
C SER A 206 -7.37 4.84 29.84
N ALA A 207 -8.59 4.44 30.21
CA ALA A 207 -9.28 3.30 29.59
C ALA A 207 -9.61 3.54 28.09
N HIS A 208 -9.96 4.78 27.70
CA HIS A 208 -10.16 5.11 26.29
C HIS A 208 -8.83 5.07 25.53
N THR A 209 -7.78 5.66 26.07
CA THR A 209 -6.45 5.69 25.46
C THR A 209 -5.88 4.28 25.27
N GLU A 210 -5.94 3.43 26.31
CA GLU A 210 -5.50 2.03 26.23
C GLU A 210 -6.29 1.24 25.17
N ALA A 211 -7.60 1.51 25.07
CA ALA A 211 -8.42 0.89 24.05
C ALA A 211 -8.00 1.35 22.64
N MET A 212 -7.81 2.66 22.44
CA MET A 212 -7.35 3.21 21.17
C MET A 212 -5.95 2.72 20.79
N ASP A 213 -5.04 2.51 21.75
CA ASP A 213 -3.72 1.92 21.52
C ASP A 213 -3.83 0.50 20.97
N MET A 214 -4.71 -0.32 21.56
CA MET A 214 -4.97 -1.66 21.02
C MET A 214 -5.62 -1.63 19.63
N ILE A 215 -6.52 -0.67 19.34
CA ILE A 215 -7.11 -0.50 18.00
C ILE A 215 -6.04 -0.08 16.98
N VAL A 216 -5.10 0.78 17.35
CA VAL A 216 -4.00 1.17 16.48
C VAL A 216 -3.05 -0.01 16.22
N ASP A 217 -2.62 -0.73 17.25
CA ASP A 217 -1.75 -1.90 17.10
C ASP A 217 -2.35 -2.93 16.13
N ARG A 218 -3.67 -3.12 16.25
CA ARG A 218 -4.48 -3.93 15.35
C ARG A 218 -4.42 -3.41 13.91
N CYS A 219 -4.75 -2.13 13.68
CA CYS A 219 -4.77 -1.53 12.34
C CYS A 219 -3.40 -1.63 11.66
N GLU A 220 -2.32 -1.36 12.40
CA GLU A 220 -0.96 -1.50 11.89
C GLU A 220 -0.59 -2.94 11.54
N SER A 221 -1.02 -3.90 12.36
CA SER A 221 -0.81 -5.33 12.08
C SER A 221 -1.57 -5.75 10.81
N ASP A 222 -2.79 -5.29 10.62
CA ASP A 222 -3.59 -5.58 9.43
C ASP A 222 -2.95 -4.99 8.16
N ALA A 223 -2.33 -3.80 8.23
CA ALA A 223 -1.53 -3.25 7.13
C ALA A 223 -0.30 -4.11 6.81
N ARG A 224 0.43 -4.60 7.83
CA ARG A 224 1.58 -5.51 7.64
C ARG A 224 1.17 -6.85 7.04
N VAL A 225 0.09 -7.45 7.55
CA VAL A 225 -0.48 -8.70 7.01
C VAL A 225 -0.90 -8.50 5.56
N THR A 226 -1.53 -7.37 5.23
CA THR A 226 -1.91 -7.01 3.85
C THR A 226 -0.70 -6.97 2.92
N LEU A 227 0.39 -6.32 3.34
CA LEU A 227 1.65 -6.28 2.58
C LEU A 227 2.19 -7.70 2.32
N ASN A 228 2.19 -8.55 3.34
CA ASN A 228 2.68 -9.94 3.23
C ASN A 228 1.80 -10.79 2.30
N ILE A 229 0.49 -10.65 2.39
CA ILE A 229 -0.46 -11.28 1.46
C ILE A 229 -0.22 -10.79 0.04
N MET A 230 -0.06 -9.48 -0.16
CA MET A 230 0.19 -8.89 -1.48
C MET A 230 1.48 -9.42 -2.10
N LYS A 231 2.58 -9.46 -1.33
CA LYS A 231 3.86 -10.03 -1.76
C LYS A 231 3.70 -11.47 -2.26
N HIS A 232 2.87 -12.26 -1.58
CA HIS A 232 2.57 -13.61 -2.03
C HIS A 232 1.75 -13.63 -3.33
N CYS A 233 0.70 -12.81 -3.45
CA CYS A 233 -0.15 -12.73 -4.65
C CYS A 233 0.64 -12.39 -5.91
N LEU A 234 1.48 -11.37 -5.81
CA LEU A 234 2.18 -10.77 -6.94
C LEU A 234 3.49 -11.52 -7.25
N GLY A 235 3.99 -12.28 -6.27
CA GLY A 235 5.24 -13.01 -6.34
C GLY A 235 6.46 -12.09 -6.36
N ASN A 236 7.62 -12.66 -6.02
CA ASN A 236 8.89 -11.91 -5.91
C ASN A 236 9.31 -11.20 -7.21
N ARG A 237 8.85 -11.65 -8.38
CA ARG A 237 9.19 -11.02 -9.67
C ARG A 237 8.41 -9.74 -9.93
N LEU A 238 7.12 -9.69 -9.60
CA LEU A 238 6.33 -8.47 -9.80
C LEU A 238 6.65 -7.44 -8.71
N MET A 239 6.91 -7.87 -7.47
CA MET A 239 7.37 -6.98 -6.41
C MET A 239 8.70 -6.29 -6.76
N LYS A 240 9.66 -7.04 -7.33
CA LYS A 240 10.89 -6.43 -7.87
C LYS A 240 10.57 -5.41 -8.95
N ASN A 241 9.64 -5.72 -9.87
CA ASN A 241 9.27 -4.77 -10.91
C ASN A 241 8.60 -3.50 -10.36
N ILE A 242 7.70 -3.63 -9.38
CA ILE A 242 7.08 -2.51 -8.66
C ILE A 242 8.15 -1.60 -8.02
N GLN A 243 9.23 -2.16 -7.47
CA GLN A 243 10.35 -1.38 -6.95
C GLN A 243 11.21 -0.71 -8.04
N THR A 244 11.24 -1.26 -9.25
CA THR A 244 12.11 -0.80 -10.34
C THR A 244 11.47 0.23 -11.28
N TYR A 245 10.15 0.49 -11.17
CA TYR A 245 9.42 1.37 -12.08
C TYR A 245 8.85 2.57 -11.31
N PRO A 246 9.43 3.78 -11.47
CA PRO A 246 8.76 5.03 -11.09
C PRO A 246 7.48 5.24 -11.90
#